data_AF-A0A2T4T526-F1
#
_entry.id   AF-A0A2T4T526-F1
#
_cell.length_a   1.000
_cell.length_b   1.000
_cell.length_c   1.000
_cell.angle_alpha   90.00
_cell.angle_beta   90.00
_cell.angle_gamma   90.00
#
_symmetry.space_group_name_H-M   'P 1'
#
loop_
_entity.id
_entity.type
_entity.pdbx_description
1 polymer ?
#
loop_
_entity_poly.entity_id
_entity_poly.type
_entity_poly.pdbx_seq_one_letter_code
_entity_poly.pdbx_strand_id
1 'polypeptide(L)'
;MQTNLDLSLLKELPELSAKVTLEIRPLAPLSMVSEMPGSYYKSMKYPDKKMICGLFENILDWHIDLPLRKNIFKEYKAIRKKQKIEVDDYVSGSTYQPLLMDYFSINGKPKVKFESLCFYKDLWNRCYRRSDSYKHINGCRNVDIDILAEKSKLFSMWEKVVEEKKLSSKDADKERNKWFSDNMGAIPCFYTSPTSREFIAINGIFEISLLIDIHLRDLLFQNINSNNLGYLGTSEGWVDIKLK
;
A
#
# COMPACT_ATOMS: atom_id res chain seq x y z
N MET A 1 19.56 -12.52 4.24
CA MET A 1 19.04 -13.76 4.87
C MET A 1 17.62 -13.95 4.36
N GLN A 2 17.34 -15.04 3.65
CA GLN A 2 15.96 -15.40 3.31
C GLN A 2 15.33 -15.98 4.58
N THR A 3 14.55 -15.18 5.30
CA THR A 3 13.56 -15.72 6.23
C THR A 3 12.59 -16.55 5.39
N ASN A 4 12.50 -17.85 5.65
CA ASN A 4 11.45 -18.67 5.06
C ASN A 4 10.11 -18.13 5.57
N LEU A 5 9.39 -17.43 4.69
CA LEU A 5 8.07 -16.91 4.97
C LEU A 5 7.12 -18.10 5.20
N ASP A 6 6.62 -18.25 6.42
CA ASP A 6 5.65 -19.31 6.71
C ASP A 6 4.25 -18.90 6.21
N LEU A 7 3.81 -19.62 5.18
CA LEU A 7 2.48 -19.47 4.56
C LEU A 7 1.61 -20.73 4.76
N SER A 8 1.99 -21.60 5.71
CA SER A 8 1.27 -22.85 6.00
C SER A 8 -0.20 -22.62 6.30
N LEU A 9 -0.53 -21.56 7.05
CA LEU A 9 -1.89 -21.13 7.36
C LEU A 9 -2.78 -21.17 6.12
N LEU A 10 -2.31 -20.63 4.98
CA LEU A 10 -3.10 -20.48 3.74
C LEU A 10 -3.63 -21.80 3.17
N LYS A 11 -3.05 -22.94 3.56
CA LYS A 11 -3.48 -24.28 3.12
C LYS A 11 -4.65 -24.81 3.92
N GLU A 12 -4.87 -24.28 5.12
CA GLU A 12 -5.90 -24.73 6.04
C GLU A 12 -7.29 -24.25 5.59
N LEU A 13 -8.33 -24.89 6.11
CA LEU A 13 -9.70 -24.43 5.95
C LEU A 13 -9.95 -23.35 7.02
N PRO A 14 -10.30 -22.10 6.65
CA PRO A 14 -10.55 -21.05 7.63
C PRO A 14 -11.75 -21.39 8.54
N GLU A 15 -11.56 -21.27 9.85
CA GLU A 15 -12.62 -21.50 10.84
C GLU A 15 -12.77 -20.29 11.77
N LEU A 16 -13.75 -19.43 11.48
CA LEU A 16 -14.01 -18.20 12.23
C LEU A 16 -14.66 -18.48 13.60
N SER A 17 -13.87 -18.94 14.56
CA SER A 17 -14.34 -19.38 15.88
C SER A 17 -14.02 -18.40 17.02
N ALA A 18 -12.98 -17.58 16.88
CA ALA A 18 -12.55 -16.66 17.93
C ALA A 18 -13.16 -15.27 17.76
N LYS A 19 -13.70 -14.70 18.84
CA LYS A 19 -14.14 -13.31 18.89
C LYS A 19 -13.06 -12.47 19.53
N VAL A 20 -12.60 -11.44 18.83
CA VAL A 20 -11.57 -10.52 19.31
C VAL A 20 -11.94 -9.08 19.01
N THR A 21 -11.36 -8.14 19.75
CA THR A 21 -11.42 -6.70 19.49
C THR A 21 -10.06 -6.24 18.99
N LEU A 22 -10.02 -5.76 17.75
CA LEU A 22 -8.87 -5.06 17.21
C LEU A 22 -8.97 -3.58 17.57
N GLU A 23 -7.98 -3.10 18.32
CA GLU A 23 -7.76 -1.67 18.56
C GLU A 23 -6.68 -1.15 17.62
N ILE A 24 -6.97 -0.06 16.92
CA ILE A 24 -6.01 0.62 16.04
C ILE A 24 -5.89 2.06 16.51
N ARG A 25 -4.69 2.45 16.94
CA ARG A 25 -4.35 3.83 17.31
C ARG A 25 -3.51 4.46 16.20
N PRO A 26 -4.00 5.50 15.52
CA PRO A 26 -3.19 6.21 14.53
C PRO A 26 -2.03 6.94 15.18
N LEU A 27 -0.85 6.78 14.59
CA LEU A 27 0.37 7.49 14.96
C LEU A 27 0.73 8.55 13.91
N ALA A 28 0.08 8.49 12.75
CA ALA A 28 0.16 9.47 11.68
C ALA A 28 -1.24 9.71 11.07
N PRO A 29 -1.43 10.81 10.32
CA PRO A 29 -2.63 11.01 9.54
C PRO A 29 -2.87 9.86 8.56
N LEU A 30 -4.11 9.36 8.51
CA LEU A 30 -4.47 8.20 7.71
C LEU A 30 -5.16 8.64 6.42
N SER A 31 -4.89 7.92 5.33
CA SER A 31 -5.71 8.02 4.13
C SER A 31 -6.22 6.65 3.71
N MET A 32 -7.43 6.34 4.12
CA MET A 32 -8.09 5.05 3.97
C MET A 32 -9.01 5.07 2.75
N VAL A 33 -8.45 5.04 1.55
CA VAL A 33 -9.24 5.12 0.31
C VAL A 33 -9.56 3.70 -0.16
N SER A 34 -10.84 3.37 -0.36
CA SER A 34 -11.29 2.02 -0.75
C SER A 34 -10.90 1.62 -2.17
N GLU A 35 -10.97 2.55 -3.12
CA GLU A 35 -10.68 2.31 -4.54
C GLU A 35 -9.87 3.47 -5.12
N MET A 36 -9.42 3.37 -6.38
CA MET A 36 -8.78 4.50 -7.07
C MET A 36 -9.81 5.36 -7.80
N PRO A 37 -10.37 6.43 -7.19
CA PRO A 37 -11.19 7.39 -7.90
C PRO A 37 -10.36 8.17 -8.92
N GLY A 38 -10.99 8.56 -10.03
CA GLY A 38 -10.32 9.21 -11.16
C GLY A 38 -9.68 10.57 -10.86
N SER A 39 -10.23 11.37 -9.94
CA SER A 39 -9.77 12.75 -9.72
C SER A 39 -9.54 13.16 -8.26
N TYR A 40 -10.14 12.47 -7.28
CA TYR A 40 -10.03 12.84 -5.87
C TYR A 40 -10.10 11.62 -4.95
N TYR A 41 -9.05 11.40 -4.16
CA TYR A 41 -8.95 10.29 -3.22
C TYR A 41 -9.55 10.66 -1.86
N LYS A 42 -10.83 10.34 -1.64
CA LYS A 42 -11.53 10.58 -0.38
C LYS A 42 -11.22 9.49 0.64
N SER A 43 -10.94 9.86 1.90
CA SER A 43 -10.67 8.88 2.94
C SER A 43 -11.99 8.37 3.52
N MET A 44 -12.06 7.06 3.74
CA MET A 44 -13.13 6.45 4.53
C MET A 44 -13.00 6.86 5.99
N LYS A 45 -14.13 6.82 6.71
CA LYS A 45 -14.17 7.10 8.16
C LYS A 45 -13.64 5.96 9.02
N TYR A 46 -13.62 4.74 8.49
CA TYR A 46 -13.18 3.52 9.16
C TYR A 46 -12.46 2.66 8.12
N PRO A 47 -11.45 1.85 8.52
CA PRO A 47 -10.82 0.93 7.58
C PRO A 47 -11.79 -0.16 7.15
N ASP A 48 -11.75 -0.51 5.87
CA ASP A 48 -12.48 -1.65 5.35
C ASP A 48 -11.73 -2.97 5.64
N LYS A 49 -12.39 -4.09 5.31
CA LYS A 49 -11.83 -5.43 5.52
C LYS A 49 -10.52 -5.64 4.75
N LYS A 50 -10.38 -5.07 3.54
CA LYS A 50 -9.19 -5.22 2.71
C LYS A 50 -8.00 -4.48 3.30
N MET A 51 -8.23 -3.30 3.89
CA MET A 51 -7.23 -2.54 4.63
C MET A 51 -6.78 -3.27 5.90
N ILE A 52 -7.72 -3.84 6.66
CA ILE A 52 -7.39 -4.66 7.84
C ILE A 52 -6.60 -5.91 7.43
N CYS A 53 -6.93 -6.52 6.29
CA CYS A 53 -6.17 -7.65 5.76
C CYS A 53 -4.72 -7.24 5.45
N GLY A 54 -4.51 -6.09 4.79
CA GLY A 54 -3.17 -5.56 4.53
C GLY A 54 -2.40 -5.24 5.81
N LEU A 55 -3.09 -4.72 6.83
CA LEU A 55 -2.51 -4.49 8.15
C LEU A 55 -2.05 -5.79 8.81
N PHE A 56 -2.86 -6.85 8.79
CA PHE A 56 -2.47 -8.17 9.32
C PHE A 56 -1.29 -8.77 8.57
N GLU A 57 -1.29 -8.72 7.24
CA GLU A 57 -0.16 -9.19 6.44
C GLU A 57 1.12 -8.41 6.75
N ASN A 58 1.03 -7.10 7.02
CA ASN A 58 2.18 -6.31 7.44
C ASN A 58 2.70 -6.70 8.82
N ILE A 59 1.82 -7.00 9.78
CA ILE A 59 2.21 -7.44 11.13
C ILE A 59 2.87 -8.82 11.12
N LEU A 60 2.51 -9.67 10.16
CA LEU A 60 3.16 -10.96 9.93
C LEU A 60 4.44 -10.86 9.08
N ASP A 61 4.88 -9.64 8.72
CA ASP A 61 6.00 -9.38 7.80
C ASP A 61 5.84 -10.00 6.39
N TRP A 62 4.60 -10.14 5.90
CA TRP A 62 4.28 -10.70 4.57
C TRP A 62 4.49 -9.68 3.43
N HIS A 63 5.69 -9.10 3.38
CA HIS A 63 6.15 -8.17 2.35
C HIS A 63 6.61 -8.93 1.09
N ILE A 64 5.65 -9.55 0.40
CA ILE A 64 5.87 -10.39 -0.78
C ILE A 64 5.89 -9.54 -2.05
N ASP A 65 6.88 -9.77 -2.92
CA ASP A 65 6.95 -9.12 -4.24
C ASP A 65 5.74 -9.48 -5.14
N LEU A 66 5.49 -8.65 -6.16
CA LEU A 66 4.30 -8.82 -7.01
C LEU A 66 4.31 -10.15 -7.81
N PRO A 67 5.42 -10.59 -8.43
CA PRO A 67 5.46 -11.87 -9.14
C PRO A 67 5.17 -13.07 -8.23
N LEU A 68 5.81 -13.15 -7.07
CA LEU A 68 5.61 -14.25 -6.11
C LEU A 68 4.21 -14.20 -5.52
N ARG A 69 3.70 -13.02 -5.16
CA ARG A 69 2.33 -12.84 -4.65
C ARG A 69 1.28 -13.34 -5.64
N LYS A 70 1.46 -13.09 -6.94
CA LYS A 70 0.57 -13.63 -7.99
C LYS A 70 0.56 -15.15 -8.03
N ASN A 71 1.72 -15.78 -7.87
CA ASN A 71 1.84 -17.23 -7.86
C ASN A 71 1.16 -17.82 -6.62
N ILE A 72 1.45 -17.28 -5.43
CA ILE A 72 0.82 -17.69 -4.17
C ILE A 72 -0.70 -17.52 -4.24
N PHE A 73 -1.19 -16.38 -4.74
CA PHE A 73 -2.63 -16.11 -4.83
C PHE A 73 -3.33 -17.10 -5.78
N LYS A 74 -2.66 -17.52 -6.87
CA LYS A 74 -3.20 -18.54 -7.78
C LYS A 74 -3.35 -19.90 -7.08
N GLU A 75 -2.36 -20.30 -6.28
CA GLU A 75 -2.41 -21.53 -5.49
C GLU A 75 -3.50 -21.46 -4.41
N TYR A 76 -3.53 -20.36 -3.66
CA TYR A 76 -4.58 -20.07 -2.67
C TYR A 76 -5.98 -20.16 -3.28
N LYS A 77 -6.23 -19.52 -4.45
CA LYS A 77 -7.53 -19.61 -5.14
C LYS A 77 -7.89 -21.06 -5.51
N ALA A 78 -6.91 -21.86 -5.92
CA ALA A 78 -7.13 -23.26 -6.24
C ALA A 78 -7.49 -24.10 -5.01
N ILE A 79 -6.86 -23.84 -3.86
CA ILE A 79 -7.17 -24.47 -2.57
C ILE A 79 -8.59 -24.11 -2.13
N ARG A 80 -8.94 -22.82 -2.15
CA ARG A 80 -10.27 -22.33 -1.77
C ARG A 80 -11.39 -22.88 -2.63
N LYS A 81 -11.16 -22.99 -3.95
CA LYS A 81 -12.10 -23.65 -4.85
C LYS A 81 -12.39 -25.10 -4.45
N LYS A 82 -11.38 -25.88 -4.03
CA LYS A 82 -11.58 -27.26 -3.54
C LYS A 82 -12.36 -27.29 -2.22
N GLN A 83 -12.16 -26.28 -1.38
CA GLN A 83 -12.88 -26.09 -0.12
C GLN A 83 -14.28 -25.47 -0.29
N LYS A 84 -14.71 -25.20 -1.53
CA LYS A 84 -15.99 -24.55 -1.86
C LYS A 84 -16.15 -23.13 -1.27
N ILE A 85 -15.02 -22.43 -1.10
CA ILE A 85 -14.98 -21.02 -0.72
C ILE A 85 -14.80 -20.20 -2.00
N GLU A 86 -15.70 -19.25 -2.24
CA GLU A 86 -15.63 -18.33 -3.36
C GLU A 86 -14.68 -17.16 -3.02
N VAL A 87 -13.67 -16.95 -3.86
CA VAL A 87 -12.61 -15.93 -3.65
C VAL A 87 -12.90 -14.65 -4.46
N ASP A 88 -14.01 -14.62 -5.20
CA ASP A 88 -14.28 -13.59 -6.20
C ASP A 88 -15.08 -12.42 -5.60
N ASP A 89 -14.36 -11.35 -5.23
CA ASP A 89 -14.76 -9.94 -5.43
C ASP A 89 -13.77 -8.93 -4.83
N TYR A 90 -12.82 -9.38 -3.98
CA TYR A 90 -11.97 -8.46 -3.21
C TYR A 90 -10.74 -7.92 -3.96
N VAL A 91 -10.49 -8.35 -5.19
CA VAL A 91 -9.31 -7.96 -6.01
C VAL A 91 -9.63 -6.81 -6.96
N SER A 92 -10.90 -6.42 -7.11
CA SER A 92 -11.30 -5.27 -7.91
C SER A 92 -10.70 -3.96 -7.37
N GLY A 93 -10.43 -3.01 -8.27
CA GLY A 93 -9.97 -1.65 -7.92
C GLY A 93 -8.53 -1.49 -7.43
N SER A 94 -7.75 -2.57 -7.27
CA SER A 94 -6.34 -2.51 -6.82
C SER A 94 -5.51 -3.68 -7.35
N THR A 95 -4.20 -3.48 -7.53
CA THR A 95 -3.25 -4.54 -7.86
C THR A 95 -2.91 -5.45 -6.67
N TYR A 96 -3.35 -5.07 -5.47
CA TYR A 96 -3.14 -5.82 -4.24
C TYR A 96 -4.06 -7.06 -4.17
N GLN A 97 -3.44 -8.23 -4.01
CA GLN A 97 -4.08 -9.53 -3.86
C GLN A 97 -3.99 -9.98 -2.39
N PRO A 98 -5.04 -9.78 -1.58
CA PRO A 98 -5.02 -10.10 -0.16
C PRO A 98 -5.11 -11.61 0.08
N LEU A 99 -4.34 -12.14 1.03
CA LEU A 99 -4.20 -13.57 1.32
C LEU A 99 -5.00 -14.02 2.56
N LEU A 100 -5.39 -13.09 3.43
CA LEU A 100 -6.06 -13.39 4.70
C LEU A 100 -7.56 -13.07 4.73
N MET A 101 -8.18 -12.69 3.60
CA MET A 101 -9.59 -12.25 3.57
C MET A 101 -10.58 -13.27 4.14
N ASP A 102 -10.32 -14.56 3.96
CA ASP A 102 -11.23 -15.62 4.42
C ASP A 102 -11.06 -15.95 5.92
N TYR A 103 -9.96 -15.52 6.53
CA TYR A 103 -9.59 -15.89 7.91
C TYR A 103 -10.14 -14.95 8.97
N PHE A 104 -10.90 -13.94 8.57
CA PHE A 104 -11.62 -13.09 9.51
C PHE A 104 -12.85 -12.45 8.88
N SER A 105 -13.74 -11.95 9.71
CA SER A 105 -14.85 -11.08 9.33
C SER A 105 -15.02 -9.96 10.35
N ILE A 106 -15.45 -8.80 9.87
CA ILE A 106 -15.80 -7.68 10.74
C ILE A 106 -17.19 -7.98 11.30
N ASN A 107 -17.29 -8.10 12.63
CA ASN A 107 -18.53 -8.43 13.32
C ASN A 107 -19.17 -7.15 13.88
N GLY A 108 -20.08 -6.56 13.10
CA GLY A 108 -20.78 -5.33 13.46
C GLY A 108 -20.10 -4.06 12.93
N LYS A 109 -20.53 -2.90 13.45
CA LYS A 109 -20.06 -1.59 12.98
C LYS A 109 -18.80 -1.17 13.74
N PRO A 110 -17.70 -0.81 13.05
CA PRO A 110 -16.53 -0.21 13.69
C PRO A 110 -16.91 0.99 14.55
N LYS A 111 -16.30 1.10 15.72
CA LYS A 111 -16.45 2.23 16.64
C LYS A 111 -15.16 3.02 16.66
N VAL A 112 -15.26 4.31 16.94
CA VAL A 112 -14.08 5.16 17.16
C VAL A 112 -14.32 5.98 18.41
N LYS A 113 -13.36 5.93 19.31
CA LYS A 113 -13.28 6.83 20.47
C LYS A 113 -12.19 7.85 20.16
N PHE A 114 -12.55 9.13 20.07
CA PHE A 114 -11.59 10.18 19.73
C PHE A 114 -11.83 11.44 20.55
N GLU A 115 -10.74 12.14 20.84
CA GLU A 115 -10.72 13.46 21.49
C GLU A 115 -10.77 14.57 20.43
N SER A 116 -10.05 14.38 19.32
CA SER A 116 -10.00 15.33 18.22
C SER A 116 -9.93 14.62 16.87
N LEU A 117 -10.57 15.24 15.87
CA LEU A 117 -10.65 14.74 14.51
C LEU A 117 -10.51 15.91 13.53
N CYS A 118 -9.58 15.79 12.58
CA CYS A 118 -9.35 16.78 11.53
C CYS A 118 -9.27 16.08 10.17
N PHE A 119 -9.92 16.68 9.18
CA PHE A 119 -9.82 16.27 7.78
C PHE A 119 -9.07 17.35 7.01
N TYR A 120 -8.08 16.95 6.23
CA TYR A 120 -7.35 17.88 5.37
C TYR A 120 -6.99 17.20 4.04
N LYS A 121 -6.59 18.00 3.06
CA LYS A 121 -6.12 17.52 1.76
C LYS A 121 -4.65 17.84 1.64
N ASP A 122 -3.88 16.89 1.13
CA ASP A 122 -2.46 17.07 0.87
C ASP A 122 -2.01 16.25 -0.34
N LEU A 123 -0.80 16.50 -0.81
CA LEU A 123 -0.09 15.63 -1.73
C LEU A 123 0.42 14.39 -0.98
N TRP A 124 0.75 13.36 -1.73
CA TRP A 124 1.18 12.07 -1.17
C TRP A 124 2.24 11.43 -2.04
N ASN A 125 3.07 10.57 -1.44
CA ASN A 125 4.06 9.82 -2.19
C ASN A 125 3.48 8.55 -2.76
N ARG A 126 3.67 8.33 -4.07
CA ARG A 126 3.39 7.06 -4.72
C ARG A 126 4.66 6.22 -4.75
N CYS A 127 4.60 5.03 -4.16
CA CYS A 127 5.64 4.00 -4.29
C CYS A 127 5.49 3.29 -5.65
N TYR A 128 5.67 4.03 -6.73
CA TYR A 128 5.60 3.54 -8.09
C TYR A 128 6.59 4.28 -8.96
N ARG A 129 7.52 3.55 -9.56
CA ARG A 129 8.46 4.08 -10.55
C ARG A 129 8.30 3.28 -11.83
N ARG A 130 8.06 4.00 -12.93
CA ARG A 130 8.19 3.45 -14.28
C ARG A 130 9.66 3.24 -14.55
N SER A 131 10.06 2.07 -15.02
CA SER A 131 11.44 1.82 -15.45
C SER A 131 11.72 2.38 -16.85
N ASP A 132 10.66 2.67 -17.61
CA ASP A 132 10.70 3.03 -19.02
C ASP A 132 10.44 4.53 -19.28
N SER A 133 10.18 5.33 -18.23
CA SER A 133 9.73 6.71 -18.43
C SER A 133 10.21 7.72 -17.41
N TYR A 134 10.73 8.85 -17.91
CA TYR A 134 11.16 9.98 -17.09
C TYR A 134 10.03 10.75 -16.41
N LYS A 135 8.76 10.52 -16.76
CA LYS A 135 7.61 11.38 -16.41
C LYS A 135 7.42 11.65 -14.91
N HIS A 136 7.92 10.78 -14.04
CA HIS A 136 7.77 10.93 -12.58
C HIS A 136 8.95 11.65 -11.92
N ILE A 137 10.05 11.87 -12.65
CA ILE A 137 11.31 12.36 -12.07
C ILE A 137 11.18 13.75 -11.44
N ASN A 138 10.24 14.57 -11.91
CA ASN A 138 10.01 15.91 -11.35
C ASN A 138 9.18 15.88 -10.06
N GLY A 139 8.55 14.75 -9.73
CA GLY A 139 7.95 14.50 -8.42
C GLY A 139 8.92 13.84 -7.43
N CYS A 140 10.12 13.43 -7.86
CA CYS A 140 11.13 12.84 -7.00
C CYS A 140 11.93 13.94 -6.29
N ARG A 141 11.76 14.06 -4.96
CA ARG A 141 12.42 15.11 -4.16
C ARG A 141 13.89 14.81 -3.86
N ASN A 142 14.25 13.53 -3.74
CA ASN A 142 15.57 13.09 -3.25
C ASN A 142 16.38 12.39 -4.36
N VAL A 143 16.48 13.03 -5.52
CA VAL A 143 17.37 12.55 -6.60
C VAL A 143 18.82 12.69 -6.16
N ASP A 144 19.67 11.74 -6.52
CA ASP A 144 21.10 11.79 -6.21
C ASP A 144 21.73 13.11 -6.71
N ILE A 145 22.56 13.71 -5.86
CA ILE A 145 23.23 14.98 -6.15
C ILE A 145 24.17 14.85 -7.36
N ASP A 146 24.77 13.67 -7.55
CA ASP A 146 25.76 13.40 -8.59
C ASP A 146 25.16 13.54 -10.01
N ILE A 147 23.87 13.23 -10.16
CA ILE A 147 23.17 13.31 -11.46
C ILE A 147 22.35 14.60 -11.62
N LEU A 148 22.19 15.39 -10.55
CA LEU A 148 21.24 16.50 -10.52
C LEU A 148 21.63 17.64 -11.49
N ALA A 149 22.92 18.00 -11.50
CA ALA A 149 23.44 19.05 -12.37
C ALA A 149 23.35 18.65 -13.85
N GLU A 150 23.72 17.41 -14.16
CA GLU A 150 23.63 16.85 -15.51
C GLU A 150 22.18 16.81 -15.99
N LYS A 151 21.27 16.27 -15.17
CA LYS A 151 19.83 16.24 -15.43
C LYS A 151 19.32 17.62 -15.81
N SER A 152 19.58 18.62 -14.97
CA SER A 152 19.07 19.98 -15.18
C SER A 152 19.57 20.54 -16.51
N LYS A 153 20.86 20.38 -16.81
CA LYS A 153 21.45 20.87 -18.06
C LYS A 153 20.84 20.20 -19.28
N LEU A 154 20.78 18.87 -19.30
CA LEU A 154 20.27 18.10 -20.45
C LEU A 154 18.78 18.35 -20.67
N PHE A 155 17.97 18.34 -19.61
CA PHE A 155 16.53 18.54 -19.72
C PHE A 155 16.20 19.93 -20.26
N SER A 156 16.83 20.99 -19.73
CA SER A 156 16.65 22.35 -20.25
C SER A 156 17.16 22.52 -21.68
N MET A 157 18.27 21.87 -22.04
CA MET A 157 18.75 21.85 -23.43
C MET A 157 17.71 21.22 -24.37
N TRP A 158 17.15 20.07 -24.00
CA TRP A 158 16.11 19.40 -24.79
C TRP A 158 14.81 20.21 -24.87
N GLU A 159 14.41 20.91 -23.80
CA GLU A 159 13.27 21.83 -23.85
C GLU A 159 13.52 22.94 -24.88
N LYS A 160 14.68 23.58 -24.83
CA LYS A 160 15.04 24.67 -25.74
C LYS A 160 15.06 24.24 -27.21
N VAL A 161 15.64 23.09 -27.56
CA VAL A 161 15.67 22.63 -28.96
C VAL A 161 14.28 22.22 -29.49
N VAL A 162 13.37 21.80 -28.60
CA VAL A 162 11.97 21.54 -28.94
C VAL A 162 11.22 22.86 -29.19
N GLU A 163 11.42 23.87 -28.33
CA GLU A 163 10.85 25.22 -28.52
C GLU A 163 11.33 25.87 -29.83
N GLU A 164 12.61 25.70 -30.16
CA GLU A 164 13.22 26.16 -31.41
C GLU A 164 12.82 25.31 -32.63
N LYS A 165 11.97 24.29 -32.46
CA LYS A 165 11.51 23.34 -33.50
C LYS A 165 12.65 22.61 -34.22
N LYS A 166 13.82 22.50 -33.59
CA LYS A 166 14.98 21.76 -34.11
C LYS A 166 14.89 20.25 -33.85
N LEU A 167 14.08 19.86 -32.89
CA LEU A 167 13.81 18.46 -32.52
C LEU A 167 12.32 18.29 -32.21
N SER A 168 11.75 17.14 -32.53
CA SER A 168 10.38 16.83 -32.12
C SER A 168 10.32 16.55 -30.61
N SER A 169 9.18 16.85 -29.96
CA SER A 169 8.98 16.51 -28.55
C SER A 169 9.11 15.00 -28.30
N LYS A 170 8.75 14.17 -29.28
CA LYS A 170 8.84 12.71 -29.18
C LYS A 170 10.29 12.22 -29.17
N ASP A 171 11.15 12.82 -29.97
CA ASP A 171 12.58 12.47 -30.00
C ASP A 171 13.28 12.96 -28.73
N ALA A 172 12.96 14.17 -28.25
CA ALA A 172 13.44 14.66 -26.96
C ALA A 172 13.01 13.75 -25.80
N ASP A 173 11.75 13.30 -25.80
CA ASP A 173 11.25 12.35 -24.80
C ASP A 173 11.99 11.01 -24.84
N LYS A 174 12.37 10.53 -26.03
CA LYS A 174 13.17 9.30 -26.19
C LYS A 174 14.54 9.44 -25.51
N GLU A 175 15.23 10.55 -25.73
CA GLU A 175 16.52 10.81 -25.10
C GLU A 175 16.40 10.97 -23.58
N ARG A 176 15.35 11.66 -23.09
CA ARG A 176 15.06 11.75 -21.65
C ARG A 176 14.77 10.40 -21.02
N ASN A 177 13.99 9.55 -21.69
CA ASN A 177 13.69 8.20 -21.20
C ASN A 177 14.94 7.32 -21.16
N LYS A 178 15.83 7.44 -22.16
CA LYS A 178 17.11 6.74 -22.18
C LYS A 178 17.99 7.16 -21.00
N TRP A 179 18.20 8.46 -20.85
CA TRP A 179 18.97 9.01 -19.72
C TRP A 179 18.38 8.57 -18.37
N PHE A 180 17.06 8.57 -18.23
CA PHE A 180 16.37 8.11 -17.03
C PHE A 180 16.65 6.63 -16.73
N SER A 181 16.58 5.77 -17.75
CA SER A 181 16.85 4.33 -17.61
C SER A 181 18.30 4.08 -17.20
N ASP A 182 19.25 4.80 -17.81
CA ASP A 182 20.68 4.67 -17.52
C ASP A 182 21.02 5.12 -16.09
N ASN A 183 20.26 6.05 -15.51
CA ASN A 183 20.47 6.61 -14.17
C ASN A 183 19.47 6.11 -13.12
N MET A 184 18.75 5.02 -13.40
CA MET A 184 17.63 4.56 -12.57
C MET A 184 18.05 4.24 -11.12
N GLY A 185 19.30 3.82 -10.88
CA GLY A 185 19.81 3.56 -9.52
C GLY A 185 19.88 4.80 -8.63
N ALA A 186 20.05 5.99 -9.24
CA ALA A 186 20.21 7.28 -8.57
C ALA A 186 18.88 8.06 -8.40
N ILE A 187 17.76 7.46 -8.81
CA ILE A 187 16.44 8.09 -8.78
C ILE A 187 15.54 7.33 -7.80
N PRO A 188 14.90 7.97 -6.82
CA PRO A 188 14.02 7.30 -5.87
C PRO A 188 12.90 6.48 -6.51
N CYS A 189 12.51 5.37 -5.86
CA CYS A 189 11.35 4.56 -6.25
C CYS A 189 9.99 5.20 -5.91
N PHE A 190 9.99 6.40 -5.34
CA PHE A 190 8.80 7.14 -4.95
C PHE A 190 8.82 8.56 -5.52
N TYR A 191 7.63 9.09 -5.78
CA TYR A 191 7.44 10.46 -6.23
C TYR A 191 6.19 11.07 -5.59
N THR A 192 6.21 12.37 -5.34
CA THR A 192 5.03 13.10 -4.91
C THR A 192 4.06 13.22 -6.08
N SER A 193 2.86 12.68 -5.92
CA SER A 193 1.79 12.80 -6.91
C SER A 193 1.18 14.21 -6.84
N PRO A 194 0.89 14.86 -7.99
CA PRO A 194 0.16 16.12 -7.99
C PRO A 194 -1.34 15.94 -7.66
N THR A 195 -1.84 14.71 -7.65
CA THR A 195 -3.23 14.43 -7.29
C THR A 195 -3.39 14.44 -5.78
N SER A 196 -4.21 15.37 -5.28
CA SER A 196 -4.47 15.50 -3.85
C SER A 196 -5.25 14.31 -3.28
N ARG A 197 -5.00 14.05 -2.00
CA ARG A 197 -5.61 12.97 -1.23
C ARG A 197 -6.12 13.52 0.09
N GLU A 198 -7.27 13.04 0.53
CA GLU A 198 -7.83 13.38 1.83
C GLU A 198 -7.16 12.55 2.92
N PHE A 199 -6.78 13.21 4.00
CA PHE A 199 -6.22 12.61 5.19
C PHE A 199 -7.11 12.88 6.39
N ILE A 200 -7.08 11.94 7.33
CA ILE A 200 -7.76 12.02 8.61
C ILE A 200 -6.68 12.00 9.70
N ALA A 201 -6.52 13.12 10.39
CA ALA A 201 -5.73 13.21 11.61
C ALA A 201 -6.68 13.00 12.80
N ILE A 202 -6.44 11.95 13.57
CA ILE A 202 -7.31 11.57 14.68
C ILE A 202 -6.48 11.27 15.91
N ASN A 203 -6.85 11.89 17.03
CA ASN A 203 -6.37 11.50 18.35
C ASN A 203 -7.43 10.59 18.95
N GLY A 204 -7.26 9.28 18.80
CA GLY A 204 -8.27 8.30 19.17
C GLY A 204 -7.88 6.87 18.84
N ILE A 205 -8.85 5.97 19.04
CA ILE A 205 -8.71 4.52 18.82
C ILE A 205 -9.91 4.04 18.00
N PHE A 206 -9.64 3.33 16.91
CA PHE A 206 -10.63 2.50 16.24
C PHE A 206 -10.79 1.20 17.01
N GLU A 207 -12.03 0.84 17.35
CA GLU A 207 -12.38 -0.45 17.96
C GLU A 207 -13.20 -1.25 16.95
N ILE A 208 -12.65 -2.38 16.53
CA ILE A 208 -13.23 -3.24 15.49
C ILE A 208 -13.41 -4.63 16.06
N SER A 209 -14.67 -5.04 16.27
CA SER A 209 -15.01 -6.40 16.63
C SER A 209 -14.79 -7.33 15.44
N LEU A 210 -14.05 -8.41 15.64
CA LEU A 210 -13.73 -9.40 14.62
C LEU A 210 -14.19 -10.79 15.05
N LEU A 211 -14.63 -11.58 14.08
CA LEU A 211 -14.65 -13.02 14.18
C LEU A 211 -13.49 -13.55 13.34
N ILE A 212 -12.52 -14.19 13.97
CA ILE A 212 -11.22 -14.56 13.39
C ILE A 212 -10.93 -16.04 13.55
N ASP A 213 -10.20 -16.59 12.60
CA ASP A 213 -9.61 -17.92 12.68
C ASP A 213 -8.63 -18.02 13.86
N ILE A 214 -8.69 -19.14 14.58
CA ILE A 214 -7.91 -19.34 15.81
C ILE A 214 -6.40 -19.35 15.55
N HIS A 215 -5.95 -19.95 14.44
CA HIS A 215 -4.54 -19.99 14.09
C HIS A 215 -4.05 -18.62 13.60
N LEU A 216 -4.86 -17.91 12.81
CA LEU A 216 -4.52 -16.52 12.46
C LEU A 216 -4.42 -15.63 13.71
N ARG A 217 -5.37 -15.78 14.65
CA ARG A 217 -5.37 -15.05 15.91
C ARG A 217 -4.06 -15.27 16.67
N ASP A 218 -3.64 -16.52 16.80
CA ASP A 218 -2.45 -16.89 17.57
C ASP A 218 -1.17 -16.37 16.92
N LEU A 219 -1.07 -16.45 15.59
CA LEU A 219 0.02 -15.85 14.82
C LEU A 219 0.09 -14.33 15.04
N LEU A 220 -1.06 -13.65 14.98
CA LEU A 220 -1.11 -12.20 15.22
C LEU A 220 -0.72 -11.85 16.65
N PHE A 221 -1.23 -12.55 17.67
CA PHE A 221 -0.83 -12.31 19.06
C PHE A 221 0.67 -12.46 19.28
N GLN A 222 1.27 -13.50 18.72
CA GLN A 222 2.71 -13.73 18.82
C GLN A 222 3.51 -12.58 18.21
N ASN A 223 3.13 -12.11 17.02
CA ASN A 223 3.85 -11.04 16.32
C ASN A 223 3.60 -9.65 16.92
N ILE A 224 2.37 -9.35 17.36
CA ILE A 224 2.01 -8.06 17.98
C ILE A 224 2.81 -7.83 19.27
N ASN A 225 3.09 -8.88 20.04
CA ASN A 225 3.89 -8.76 21.25
C ASN A 225 5.35 -8.33 20.97
N SER A 226 5.88 -8.64 19.78
CA SER A 226 7.22 -8.21 19.34
C SER A 226 7.20 -6.92 18.52
N ASN A 227 6.18 -6.73 17.69
CA ASN A 227 6.01 -5.59 16.80
C ASN A 227 4.53 -5.32 16.58
N ASN A 228 4.03 -4.26 17.21
CA ASN A 228 2.66 -3.76 17.11
C ASN A 228 2.51 -2.58 16.14
N LEU A 229 3.58 -2.22 15.43
CA LEU A 229 3.55 -1.14 14.45
C LEU A 229 3.17 -1.69 13.07
N GLY A 230 2.20 -1.03 12.44
CA GLY A 230 1.82 -1.32 11.07
C GLY A 230 1.39 -0.11 10.28
N TYR A 231 0.95 -0.36 9.05
CA TYR A 231 0.51 0.66 8.11
C TYR A 231 -0.95 0.48 7.73
N LEU A 232 -1.71 1.58 7.70
CA LEU A 232 -3.12 1.58 7.33
C LEU A 232 -3.41 2.57 6.20
N GLY A 233 -3.95 2.05 5.10
CA GLY A 233 -4.31 2.83 3.90
C GLY A 233 -3.13 3.20 3.00
N THR A 234 -2.00 3.64 3.57
CA THR A 234 -0.72 3.87 2.88
C THR A 234 0.45 3.55 3.80
N SER A 235 1.67 3.42 3.25
CA SER A 235 2.91 3.27 4.03
C SER A 235 3.25 4.48 4.91
N GLU A 236 2.59 5.62 4.71
CA GLU A 236 2.75 6.83 5.54
C GLU A 236 1.77 6.84 6.72
N GLY A 237 0.72 6.00 6.70
CA GLY A 237 -0.31 5.92 7.72
C GLY A 237 0.05 4.96 8.85
N TRP A 238 1.01 5.34 9.68
CA TRP A 238 1.50 4.50 10.78
C TRP A 238 0.44 4.32 11.87
N VAL A 239 0.31 3.10 12.37
CA VAL A 239 -0.63 2.74 13.44
C VAL A 239 0.01 1.83 14.47
N ASP A 240 -0.41 1.98 15.72
CA ASP A 240 -0.19 1.03 16.81
C ASP A 240 -1.42 0.13 16.94
N ILE A 241 -1.22 -1.18 17.06
CA ILE A 241 -2.32 -2.15 17.13
C ILE A 241 -2.33 -2.96 18.42
N LYS A 242 -3.53 -3.30 18.88
CA LYS A 242 -3.73 -4.27 19.96
C LYS A 242 -4.85 -5.23 19.60
N LEU A 243 -4.68 -6.50 19.96
CA LEU A 243 -5.72 -7.51 19.84
C LEU A 243 -6.14 -7.92 21.26
N LYS A 244 -7.45 -7.92 21.53
CA LYS A 244 -8.04 -8.26 22.83
C LYS A 244 -9.08 -9.36 22.69
#